data_AF-A0A9D4F8K9-F1
#
_entry.id   AF-A0A9D4F8K9-F1
#
_cell.length_a   1.000
_cell.length_b   1.000
_cell.length_c   1.000
_cell.angle_alpha   90.00
_cell.angle_beta   90.00
_cell.angle_gamma   90.00
#
_symmetry.space_group_name_H-M   'P 1'
#
loop_
_entity.id
_entity.type
_entity.pdbx_description
1 polymer ?
#
loop_
_entity_poly.entity_id
_entity_poly.type
_entity_poly.pdbx_seq_one_letter_code
_entity_poly.pdbx_strand_id
1 'polypeptide(L)' 'MRIFVKISLHILQRCKRHDQERATKWPQDTSLHQKLYGDVDDLRLTTSFIVETGVIV' A
#
# COMPACT_ATOMS: atom_id res chain seq x y z
N MET A 1 3.42 -3.42 17.94
CA MET A 1 2.21 -3.26 17.08
C MET A 1 1.91 -1.83 16.61
N ARG A 2 2.30 -0.75 17.33
CA ARG A 2 2.03 0.64 16.88
C ARG A 2 2.93 1.19 15.75
N ILE A 3 4.15 0.68 15.60
CA ILE A 3 5.11 1.14 14.59
C ILE A 3 4.74 0.63 13.19
N PHE A 4 4.33 -0.65 13.10
CA PHE A 4 3.94 -1.30 11.85
C PHE A 4 2.81 -0.53 11.14
N VAL A 5 1.73 -0.20 11.86
CA VAL A 5 0.60 0.58 11.33
C VAL A 5 1.03 1.97 10.82
N LYS A 6 2.01 2.61 11.47
CA LYS A 6 2.52 3.93 11.03
C LYS A 6 3.31 3.84 9.73
N ILE A 7 4.14 2.81 9.58
CA ILE A 7 4.94 2.58 8.37
C ILE A 7 4.01 2.23 7.20
N SER A 8 3.08 1.30 7.40
CA SER A 8 2.10 0.94 6.38
C SER A 8 1.22 2.12 5.99
N LEU A 9 0.77 2.96 6.93
CA LEU A 9 0.01 4.17 6.62
C LEU A 9 0.84 5.15 5.77
N HIS A 10 2.10 5.39 6.13
CA HIS A 10 2.93 6.30 5.35
C HIS A 10 3.12 5.75 3.93
N ILE A 11 3.58 4.53 3.78
CA ILE A 11 3.99 3.97 2.48
C ILE A 11 2.78 3.68 1.60
N LEU A 12 1.71 3.09 2.15
CA LEU A 12 0.54 2.69 1.35
C LEU A 12 -0.47 3.82 1.13
N GLN A 13 -0.38 4.97 1.83
CA GLN A 13 -1.34 6.07 1.67
C GLN A 13 -0.75 7.46 1.41
N ARG A 14 0.43 7.81 1.95
CA ARG A 14 0.87 9.23 2.00
C ARG A 14 2.27 9.50 1.48
N CYS A 15 3.06 8.47 1.18
CA CYS A 15 4.45 8.61 0.79
C CYS A 15 4.55 9.18 -0.62
N LYS A 16 4.94 10.47 -0.74
CA LYS A 16 5.04 11.18 -2.02
C LYS A 16 5.99 10.51 -3.03
N ARG A 17 7.01 9.83 -2.53
CA ARG A 17 7.97 9.10 -3.37
C ARG A 17 7.30 8.03 -4.22
N HIS A 18 6.19 7.46 -3.75
CA HIS A 18 5.49 6.35 -4.40
C HIS A 18 4.09 6.74 -4.87
N ASP A 19 3.83 8.03 -5.09
CA ASP A 19 2.51 8.51 -5.53
C ASP A 19 2.12 7.91 -6.89
N GLN A 20 3.06 7.82 -7.83
CA GLN A 20 2.79 7.33 -9.18
C GLN A 20 2.51 5.82 -9.20
N GLU A 21 3.33 5.03 -8.50
CA GLU A 21 3.16 3.58 -8.38
C GLU A 21 1.86 3.28 -7.63
N ARG A 22 1.57 4.03 -6.56
CA ARG A 22 0.31 3.90 -5.81
C ARG A 22 -0.90 4.23 -6.68
N ALA A 23 -0.88 5.33 -7.44
CA ALA A 23 -1.98 5.71 -8.31
C ALA A 23 -2.19 4.70 -9.46
N THR A 24 -1.13 4.05 -9.91
CA THR A 24 -1.21 2.98 -10.93
C THR A 24 -1.86 1.72 -10.38
N LYS A 25 -1.56 1.35 -9.13
CA LYS A 25 -2.14 0.16 -8.47
C LYS A 25 -3.55 0.39 -7.94
N TRP A 26 -3.81 1.58 -7.42
CA TRP A 26 -5.10 1.99 -6.86
C TRP A 26 -5.54 3.31 -7.52
N PRO A 27 -6.16 3.23 -8.71
CA PRO A 27 -6.66 4.41 -9.41
C PRO A 27 -7.87 5.04 -8.71
N GLN A 28 -8.56 4.27 -7.85
CA GLN A 28 -9.60 4.75 -6.96
C GLN A 28 -9.07 4.83 -5.53
N ASP A 29 -9.61 5.78 -4.76
CA ASP A 29 -9.22 5.92 -3.36
C ASP A 29 -9.59 4.63 -2.60
N THR A 30 -8.56 3.92 -2.16
CA THR A 30 -8.65 2.61 -1.53
C THR A 30 -8.14 2.73 -0.11
N SER A 31 -8.96 2.37 0.87
CA SER A 31 -8.62 2.54 2.28
C SER A 31 -7.40 1.70 2.70
N LEU A 32 -6.67 2.14 3.73
CA LEU A 32 -5.55 1.35 4.28
C LEU A 32 -6.01 -0.02 4.77
N HIS A 33 -7.21 -0.09 5.35
CA HIS A 33 -7.78 -1.35 5.81
C HIS A 33 -7.97 -2.31 4.64
N GLN A 34 -8.51 -1.85 3.52
CA GLN A 34 -8.72 -2.68 2.34
C GLN A 34 -7.38 -3.15 1.74
N LYS A 35 -6.37 -2.27 1.65
CA LYS A 35 -5.03 -2.67 1.17
C LYS A 35 -4.37 -3.75 2.04
N LEU A 36 -4.64 -3.78 3.35
CA LEU A 36 -3.98 -4.69 4.29
C LEU A 36 -4.80 -5.93 4.67
N TYR A 37 -6.12 -5.83 4.62
CA TYR A 37 -7.05 -6.83 5.14
C TYR A 37 -8.26 -7.04 4.23
N GLY A 38 -8.21 -6.53 3.00
CA GLY A 38 -9.22 -6.78 1.97
C GLY A 38 -9.15 -8.22 1.45
N ASP A 39 -9.71 -8.42 0.27
CA ASP A 39 -9.73 -9.75 -0.35
C ASP A 39 -8.36 -10.13 -0.95
N VAL A 40 -8.29 -11.32 -1.55
CA VAL A 40 -7.05 -11.83 -2.13
C VAL A 40 -6.54 -10.92 -3.26
N ASP A 41 -7.42 -10.24 -4.00
CA ASP A 41 -7.02 -9.36 -5.09
C ASP A 41 -6.46 -8.04 -4.55
N ASP A 42 -7.06 -7.48 -3.49
CA ASP A 42 -6.50 -6.34 -2.76
C ASP A 42 -5.09 -6.66 -2.23
N LEU A 43 -4.91 -7.83 -1.63
CA LEU A 43 -3.61 -8.26 -1.08
C LEU A 43 -2.58 -8.51 -2.19
N ARG A 44 -2.99 -9.00 -3.36
CA ARG A 44 -2.12 -9.14 -4.54
C ARG A 44 -1.64 -7.78 -5.04
N LEU A 45 -2.52 -6.77 -5.09
CA LEU A 45 -2.13 -5.41 -5.45
C LEU A 45 -1.14 -4.82 -4.45
N THR A 46 -1.37 -4.99 -3.15
CA THR A 46 -0.44 -4.55 -2.11
C THR A 46 0.92 -5.23 -2.23
N THR A 47 0.94 -6.54 -2.47
CA THR A 47 2.19 -7.29 -2.65
C THR A 47 2.94 -6.83 -3.90
N SER A 48 2.25 -6.62 -5.02
CA SER A 48 2.85 -6.11 -6.26
C SER A 48 3.45 -4.72 -6.06
N PHE A 49 2.76 -3.82 -5.36
CA PHE A 49 3.29 -2.51 -5.00
C PHE A 49 4.58 -2.61 -4.16
N ILE A 50 4.58 -3.48 -3.14
CA ILE A 50 5.74 -3.70 -2.25
C ILE A 50 6.96 -4.19 -3.07
N VAL A 51 6.74 -5.16 -3.97
CA VAL A 51 7.81 -5.71 -4.83
C VAL A 51 8.35 -4.65 -5.79
N GLU A 52 7.49 -3.87 -6.43
CA GLU A 52 7.89 -2.84 -7.41
C GLU A 52 8.63 -1.67 -6.74
N THR A 53 8.22 -1.29 -5.54
CA THR A 53 8.84 -0.18 -4.80
C THR A 53 10.08 -0.60 -4.00
N GLY A 54 10.32 -1.91 -3.85
CA GLY A 54 11.39 -2.47 -3.03
C GLY A 54 11.25 -2.12 -1.54
N VAL A 55 10.04 -1.77 -1.11
CA VAL A 55 9.76 -1.39 0.28
C VAL A 55 9.72 -2.64 1.15
N ILE A 56 10.29 -2.54 2.35
CA ILE A 56 10.17 -3.57 3.38
C ILE A 56 9.22 -3.02 4.45
N VAL A 57 8.06 -3.66 4.62
CA VAL A 57 6.99 -3.24 5.55
C VAL A 57 7.01 -4.09 6.81
#